data_AF-A0A327HT25-F1
#
_entry.id   AF-A0A327HT25-F1
#
_cell.length_a   1.000
_cell.length_b   1.000
_cell.length_c   1.000
_cell.angle_alpha   90.00
_cell.angle_beta   90.00
_cell.angle_gamma   90.00
#
_symmetry.space_group_name_H-M   'P 1'
#
loop_
_entity.id
_entity.type
_entity.pdbx_description
1 polymer ?
#
loop_
_entity_poly.entity_id
_entity_poly.type
_entity_poly.pdbx_seq_one_letter_code
_entity_poly.pdbx_strand_id
1 'polypeptide(L)'
;MPPNQPLPIGASVDGTTQTVVTARMSWRGPMLRISDLEVHRGNRTVLSGLELQISSGDVLALEGKNGSGKTSLIEACAGILPITKGKVEWLAPSGEWLIVRDSEGRRSRPPIMGLTLQSNGICGEETVEERLMTAIEIFGLKPTDETITEMLSDWGLDHRRGDRVSQLSGGLTRRLSVLSGLAPVALSETPSVALLDEPSEGLDSVARSTLSNWIGGLSSRGHAIVMATHDQEFISGSTRIISIESGSISETVGAGHSGLTKLPSPSHKIEPSPMLALAGWAFRMEKRNPVDTIGRLTPAILALLLSYTILGGIDMPQTASMSTYIGYDLVAALVLAPAFITAVVSPALVRRLSEEGCGRWWNAMLGPIARPANSVISASIILPIPVTYISWFVLSGSIPEETSDEVLKWLWLPALVIIDVSCAASALHLLVSDLRRSSAVAASLLLAVLVWPFIELMDALSVIMTSGMSLELEIGSPLSSCIIASLSAAMVWAVAVFLPEY
;
A
#
# COMPACT_ATOMS: atom_id res chain seq x y z
N MET A 1 14.59 19.13 -35.39
CA MET A 1 14.20 18.47 -36.66
C MET A 1 12.73 18.12 -36.54
N PRO A 2 11.89 18.43 -37.55
CA PRO A 2 10.44 18.46 -37.38
C PRO A 2 9.83 17.04 -37.29
N PRO A 3 8.63 16.90 -36.70
CA PRO A 3 7.98 15.62 -36.48
C PRO A 3 7.31 15.11 -37.76
N ASN A 4 7.52 13.83 -38.08
CA ASN A 4 6.90 13.15 -39.22
C ASN A 4 5.37 13.11 -39.07
N GLN A 5 4.66 13.76 -40.00
CA GLN A 5 3.23 13.53 -40.26
C GLN A 5 3.02 12.18 -40.96
N PRO A 6 1.87 11.50 -40.78
CA PRO A 6 1.54 10.29 -41.53
C PRO A 6 1.03 10.62 -42.94
N LEU A 7 1.50 9.87 -43.94
CA LEU A 7 0.98 9.89 -45.32
C LEU A 7 -0.30 9.04 -45.45
N PRO A 8 -1.21 9.35 -46.39
CA PRO A 8 -2.52 8.71 -46.50
C PRO A 8 -2.46 7.32 -47.14
N ILE A 9 -3.35 6.45 -46.70
CA ILE A 9 -3.53 5.06 -47.19
C ILE A 9 -4.16 5.10 -48.58
N GLY A 10 -3.42 4.67 -49.60
CA GLY A 10 -3.95 4.34 -50.91
C GLY A 10 -4.62 2.97 -50.88
N ALA A 11 -5.91 2.92 -51.20
CA ALA A 11 -6.63 1.69 -51.47
C ALA A 11 -6.31 1.22 -52.89
N SER A 12 -5.69 0.05 -53.03
CA SER A 12 -5.76 -0.75 -54.27
C SER A 12 -6.29 -2.13 -53.94
N VAL A 13 -7.41 -2.46 -54.57
CA VAL A 13 -8.06 -3.76 -54.59
C VAL A 13 -7.18 -4.70 -55.42
N ASP A 14 -6.68 -5.77 -54.82
CA ASP A 14 -6.57 -7.07 -55.47
C ASP A 14 -6.32 -8.18 -54.45
N GLY A 15 -7.04 -9.30 -54.62
CA GLY A 15 -7.14 -10.39 -53.67
C GLY A 15 -5.82 -11.12 -53.45
N THR A 16 -5.32 -11.05 -52.22
CA THR A 16 -4.47 -12.07 -51.61
C THR A 16 -4.54 -11.88 -50.10
N THR A 17 -4.68 -12.97 -49.36
CA THR A 17 -4.85 -13.02 -47.90
C THR A 17 -3.84 -12.11 -47.20
N GLN A 18 -4.29 -10.96 -46.70
CA GLN A 18 -3.45 -10.08 -45.90
C GLN A 18 -3.29 -10.73 -44.52
N THR A 19 -2.16 -11.41 -44.32
CA THR A 19 -1.64 -11.58 -42.97
C THR A 19 -1.40 -10.17 -42.43
N VAL A 20 -2.25 -9.73 -41.50
CA VAL A 20 -2.03 -8.49 -40.75
C VAL A 20 -0.80 -8.73 -39.90
N VAL A 21 0.38 -8.46 -40.48
CA VAL A 21 1.61 -8.28 -39.72
C VAL A 21 1.44 -6.94 -39.01
N THR A 22 0.93 -6.97 -37.78
CA THR A 22 0.97 -5.81 -36.90
C THR A 22 2.40 -5.30 -36.88
N ALA A 23 2.59 -4.05 -37.31
CA ALA A 23 3.89 -3.42 -37.35
C ALA A 23 4.53 -3.51 -35.96
N ARG A 24 5.61 -4.29 -35.83
CA ARG A 24 6.49 -4.27 -34.67
C ARG A 24 6.97 -2.83 -34.52
N MET A 25 6.43 -2.05 -33.59
CA MET A 25 7.16 -0.90 -33.09
C MET A 25 8.43 -1.47 -32.47
N SER A 26 9.55 -1.35 -33.18
CA SER A 26 10.85 -1.75 -32.68
C SER A 26 11.27 -0.76 -31.60
N TRP A 27 10.71 -0.90 -30.40
CA TRP A 27 11.28 -0.30 -29.21
C TRP A 27 12.66 -0.94 -29.02
N ARG A 28 13.69 -0.29 -29.56
CA ARG A 28 15.09 -0.62 -29.32
C ARG A 28 15.67 0.55 -28.53
N GLY A 29 15.42 0.53 -27.24
CA GLY A 29 15.82 1.61 -26.36
C GLY A 29 15.82 1.20 -24.90
N PRO A 30 16.57 1.94 -24.06
CA PRO A 30 16.57 1.73 -22.63
C PRO A 30 15.23 2.05 -21.99
N MET A 31 14.85 1.21 -21.05
CA MET A 31 13.60 1.31 -20.28
C MET A 31 13.86 1.59 -18.80
N LEU A 32 14.99 1.14 -18.27
CA LEU A 32 15.41 1.39 -16.90
C LEU A 32 16.88 1.79 -16.89
N ARG A 33 17.21 2.84 -16.16
CA ARG A 33 18.56 3.36 -15.95
C ARG A 33 18.88 3.47 -14.47
N ILE A 34 20.07 3.04 -14.13
CA ILE A 34 20.66 3.15 -12.80
C ILE A 34 21.96 3.93 -12.98
N SER A 35 22.14 4.99 -12.20
CA SER A 35 23.32 5.85 -12.27
C SER A 35 23.92 6.00 -10.88
N ASP A 36 25.19 5.60 -10.72
CA ASP A 36 26.00 5.74 -9.50
C ASP A 36 25.29 5.25 -8.23
N LEU A 37 24.60 4.11 -8.33
CA LEU A 37 23.74 3.60 -7.26
C LEU A 37 24.58 3.10 -6.09
N GLU A 38 24.31 3.67 -4.91
CA GLU A 38 24.83 3.20 -3.63
C GLU A 38 23.67 2.88 -2.68
N VAL A 39 23.70 1.67 -2.11
CA VAL A 39 22.64 1.15 -1.24
C VAL A 39 23.25 0.58 0.03
N HIS A 40 22.71 1.02 1.16
CA HIS A 40 23.09 0.55 2.48
C HIS A 40 21.98 -0.30 3.12
N ARG A 41 22.38 -1.29 3.91
CA ARG A 41 21.51 -2.10 4.76
C ARG A 41 22.05 -2.07 6.18
N GLY A 42 21.45 -1.24 7.03
CA GLY A 42 22.09 -0.88 8.31
C GLY A 42 23.44 -0.22 8.04
N ASN A 43 24.50 -0.69 8.69
CA ASN A 43 25.84 -0.11 8.55
C ASN A 43 26.67 -0.69 7.40
N ARG A 44 26.08 -1.53 6.55
CA ARG A 44 26.80 -2.21 5.46
C ARG A 44 26.39 -1.63 4.11
N THR A 45 27.37 -1.14 3.35
CA THR A 45 27.22 -0.88 1.91
C THR A 45 27.08 -2.22 1.18
N VAL A 46 25.96 -2.40 0.49
CA VAL A 46 25.63 -3.63 -0.24
C VAL A 46 25.87 -3.46 -1.73
N LEU A 47 25.58 -2.28 -2.27
CA LEU A 47 25.87 -1.89 -3.66
C LEU A 47 26.59 -0.54 -3.63
N SER A 48 27.56 -0.34 -4.51
CA SER A 48 28.38 0.87 -4.57
C SER A 48 28.73 1.23 -6.02
N GLY A 49 28.39 2.45 -6.45
CA GLY A 49 28.77 2.97 -7.77
C GLY A 49 28.25 2.16 -8.95
N LEU A 50 27.07 1.55 -8.82
CA LEU A 50 26.50 0.70 -9.87
C LEU A 50 25.89 1.56 -10.99
N GLU A 51 26.32 1.30 -12.23
CA GLU A 51 25.73 1.81 -13.46
C GLU A 51 25.15 0.67 -14.29
N LEU A 52 23.85 0.75 -14.59
CA LEU A 52 23.16 -0.29 -15.34
C LEU A 52 22.07 0.31 -16.21
N GLN A 53 21.99 -0.16 -17.45
CA GLN A 53 20.92 0.17 -18.36
C GLN A 53 20.26 -1.13 -18.84
N ILE A 54 18.92 -1.19 -18.75
CA ILE A 54 18.12 -2.33 -19.21
C ILE A 54 17.28 -1.86 -20.39
N SER A 55 17.34 -2.59 -21.49
CA SER A 55 16.67 -2.26 -22.74
C SER A 55 15.46 -3.14 -23.01
N SER A 56 14.58 -2.69 -23.89
CA SER A 56 13.43 -3.47 -24.36
C SER A 56 13.87 -4.83 -24.90
N GLY A 57 13.21 -5.89 -24.41
CA GLY A 57 13.50 -7.29 -24.74
C GLY A 57 14.62 -7.94 -23.91
N ASP A 58 15.37 -7.17 -23.10
CA ASP A 58 16.43 -7.75 -22.27
C ASP A 58 15.84 -8.74 -21.25
N VAL A 59 16.42 -9.94 -21.18
CA VAL A 59 16.29 -10.86 -20.05
C VAL A 59 17.61 -10.85 -19.31
N LEU A 60 17.62 -10.21 -18.14
CA LEU A 60 18.80 -9.98 -17.31
C LEU A 60 18.76 -10.89 -16.08
N ALA A 61 19.71 -11.82 -15.96
CA ALA A 61 19.93 -12.57 -14.72
C ALA A 61 20.93 -11.86 -13.82
N LEU A 62 20.57 -11.68 -12.55
CA LEU A 62 21.47 -11.27 -11.49
C LEU A 62 21.95 -12.53 -10.76
N GLU A 63 23.25 -12.80 -10.83
CA GLU A 63 23.92 -13.89 -10.14
C GLU A 63 24.86 -13.33 -9.06
N GLY A 64 25.10 -14.10 -8.01
CA GLY A 64 26.05 -13.74 -6.96
C GLY A 64 25.68 -14.42 -5.65
N LYS A 65 26.63 -14.51 -4.70
CA LYS A 65 26.42 -15.17 -3.39
C LYS A 65 25.26 -14.55 -2.61
N ASN A 66 24.72 -15.28 -1.63
CA ASN A 66 23.71 -14.72 -0.71
C ASN A 66 24.26 -13.47 -0.01
N GLY A 67 23.47 -12.40 0.01
CA GLY A 67 23.89 -11.11 0.57
C GLY A 67 24.86 -10.31 -0.31
N SER A 68 25.00 -10.64 -1.60
CA SER A 68 25.72 -9.84 -2.61
C SER A 68 25.03 -8.53 -2.98
N GLY A 69 23.69 -8.48 -2.86
CA GLY A 69 22.91 -7.28 -3.16
C GLY A 69 21.82 -7.43 -4.21
N LYS A 70 21.61 -8.61 -4.79
CA LYS A 70 20.58 -8.88 -5.82
C LYS A 70 19.18 -8.36 -5.45
N THR A 71 18.63 -8.81 -4.32
CA THR A 71 17.35 -8.32 -3.78
C THR A 71 17.35 -6.82 -3.53
N SER A 72 18.47 -6.26 -3.06
CA SER A 72 18.56 -4.82 -2.80
C SER A 72 18.57 -4.00 -4.10
N LEU A 73 19.14 -4.54 -5.19
CA LEU A 73 19.07 -3.94 -6.52
C LEU A 73 17.63 -3.95 -7.05
N ILE A 74 16.94 -5.08 -6.96
CA ILE A 74 15.53 -5.20 -7.37
C ILE A 74 14.65 -4.20 -6.60
N GLU A 75 14.82 -4.12 -5.28
CA GLU A 75 14.01 -3.23 -4.44
C GLU A 75 14.34 -1.75 -4.63
N ALA A 76 15.59 -1.41 -4.96
CA ALA A 76 15.97 -0.06 -5.39
C ALA A 76 15.32 0.29 -6.74
N CYS A 77 15.34 -0.65 -7.70
CA CYS A 77 14.68 -0.50 -9.00
C CYS A 77 13.16 -0.31 -8.87
N ALA A 78 12.53 -0.99 -7.91
CA ALA A 78 11.11 -0.86 -7.58
C ALA A 78 10.78 0.41 -6.74
N GLY A 79 11.79 1.17 -6.32
CA GLY A 79 11.63 2.37 -5.51
C GLY A 79 11.14 2.11 -4.07
N ILE A 80 11.36 0.90 -3.54
CA ILE A 80 11.03 0.53 -2.15
C ILE A 80 12.17 0.89 -1.21
N LEU A 81 13.41 0.65 -1.65
CA LEU A 81 14.59 0.83 -0.82
C LEU A 81 15.09 2.28 -0.94
N PRO A 82 15.40 2.99 0.18
CA PRO A 82 16.11 4.26 0.10
C PRO A 82 17.50 4.04 -0.49
N ILE A 83 17.97 5.02 -1.24
CA ILE A 83 19.28 4.99 -1.88
C ILE A 83 20.13 6.12 -1.34
N THR A 84 21.40 5.84 -1.05
CA THR A 84 22.32 6.79 -0.40
C THR A 84 23.00 7.69 -1.43
N LYS A 85 23.21 7.16 -2.64
CA LYS A 85 23.80 7.88 -3.78
C LYS A 85 23.16 7.40 -5.08
N GLY A 86 23.16 8.28 -6.07
CA GLY A 86 22.71 7.97 -7.41
C GLY A 86 21.20 8.12 -7.62
N LYS A 87 20.69 7.48 -8.67
CA LYS A 87 19.26 7.48 -9.01
C LYS A 87 18.85 6.27 -9.84
N VAL A 88 17.56 5.96 -9.77
CA VAL A 88 16.88 4.97 -10.61
C VAL A 88 15.80 5.69 -11.42
N GLU A 89 15.87 5.54 -12.74
CA GLU A 89 14.95 6.16 -13.69
C GLU A 89 14.29 5.11 -14.57
N TRP A 90 13.01 5.28 -14.86
CA TRP A 90 12.23 4.44 -15.75
C TRP A 90 11.69 5.26 -16.91
N LEU A 91 11.63 4.66 -18.09
CA LEU A 91 10.97 5.28 -19.23
C LEU A 91 9.46 5.19 -19.06
N ALA A 92 8.80 6.34 -18.94
CA ALA A 92 7.34 6.41 -18.88
C ALA A 92 6.73 6.16 -20.27
N PRO A 93 5.45 5.74 -20.36
CA PRO A 93 4.76 5.60 -21.64
C PRO A 93 4.69 6.88 -22.49
N SER A 94 4.87 8.06 -21.86
CA SER A 94 4.99 9.35 -22.54
C SER A 94 6.32 9.51 -23.31
N GLY A 95 7.30 8.64 -23.07
CA GLY A 95 8.67 8.74 -23.61
C GLY A 95 9.63 9.54 -22.73
N GLU A 96 9.16 10.08 -21.59
CA GLU A 96 10.00 10.82 -20.65
C GLU A 96 10.63 9.91 -19.60
N TRP A 97 11.81 10.31 -19.09
CA TRP A 97 12.46 9.62 -17.98
C TRP A 97 11.86 10.07 -16.66
N LEU A 98 11.28 9.11 -15.94
CA LEU A 98 10.70 9.30 -14.62
C LEU A 98 11.69 8.83 -13.55
N ILE A 99 12.05 9.72 -12.62
CA ILE A 99 12.83 9.34 -11.44
C ILE A 99 11.93 8.55 -10.50
N VAL A 100 12.21 7.25 -10.34
CA VAL A 100 11.48 6.37 -9.41
C VAL A 100 12.01 6.54 -8.00
N ARG A 101 13.34 6.66 -7.84
CA ARG A 101 14.00 6.93 -6.56
C ARG A 101 15.35 7.59 -6.78
N ASP A 102 15.72 8.55 -5.94
CA ASP A 102 17.07 9.10 -5.91
C ASP A 102 17.61 9.35 -4.49
N SER A 103 18.89 9.74 -4.40
CA SER A 103 19.55 10.09 -3.14
C SER A 103 19.10 11.42 -2.54
N GLU A 104 18.37 12.25 -3.29
CA GLU A 104 17.77 13.50 -2.79
C GLU A 104 16.42 13.24 -2.10
N GLY A 105 15.97 11.98 -2.06
CA GLY A 105 14.71 11.56 -1.45
C GLY A 105 13.51 11.67 -2.39
N ARG A 106 13.70 12.09 -3.66
CA ARG A 106 12.62 12.08 -4.65
C ARG A 106 12.15 10.66 -4.90
N ARG A 107 10.83 10.51 -5.03
CA ARG A 107 10.19 9.22 -5.24
C ARG A 107 8.95 9.40 -6.09
N SER A 108 8.86 8.64 -7.18
CA SER A 108 7.68 8.62 -8.02
C SER A 108 7.13 7.21 -8.10
N ARG A 109 5.84 7.12 -8.38
CA ARG A 109 5.21 5.85 -8.69
C ARG A 109 5.80 5.30 -10.01
N PRO A 110 6.27 4.05 -10.06
CA PRO A 110 6.78 3.47 -11.31
C PRO A 110 5.65 3.34 -12.35
N PRO A 111 6.00 3.30 -13.66
CA PRO A 111 5.04 2.96 -14.71
C PRO A 111 4.60 1.49 -14.56
N ILE A 112 3.84 0.96 -15.54
CA ILE A 112 3.41 -0.43 -15.52
C ILE A 112 4.63 -1.33 -15.33
N MET A 113 4.61 -2.10 -14.24
CA MET A 113 5.72 -2.97 -13.87
C MET A 113 5.25 -4.26 -13.25
N GLY A 114 6.08 -5.27 -13.41
CA GLY A 114 5.97 -6.53 -12.70
C GLY A 114 6.84 -6.55 -11.46
N LEU A 115 6.33 -7.10 -10.35
CA LEU A 115 7.12 -7.26 -9.13
C LEU A 115 6.82 -8.58 -8.42
N THR A 116 7.86 -9.38 -8.27
CA THR A 116 7.86 -10.56 -7.39
C THR A 116 8.94 -10.36 -6.34
N LEU A 117 8.53 -10.27 -5.07
CA LEU A 117 9.45 -10.19 -3.94
C LEU A 117 9.86 -11.60 -3.50
N GLN A 118 11.02 -11.71 -2.84
CA GLN A 118 11.47 -12.97 -2.24
C GLN A 118 10.45 -13.50 -1.21
N SER A 119 9.86 -12.60 -0.41
CA SER A 119 8.80 -12.94 0.55
C SER A 119 7.42 -13.10 -0.08
N ASN A 120 7.30 -13.17 -1.41
CA ASN A 120 6.04 -13.19 -2.19
C ASN A 120 5.25 -11.88 -2.24
N GLY A 121 5.19 -11.09 -1.18
CA GLY A 121 4.50 -9.80 -1.16
C GLY A 121 2.97 -9.91 -1.15
N ILE A 122 2.41 -10.93 -0.48
CA ILE A 122 0.98 -11.28 -0.49
C ILE A 122 0.48 -11.42 0.95
N CYS A 123 -0.69 -10.89 1.28
CA CYS A 123 -1.35 -11.17 2.55
C CYS A 123 -2.14 -12.48 2.48
N GLY A 124 -2.06 -13.29 3.54
CA GLY A 124 -2.70 -14.61 3.58
C GLY A 124 -4.22 -14.57 3.49
N GLU A 125 -4.86 -13.45 3.83
CA GLU A 125 -6.32 -13.30 3.79
C GLU A 125 -6.88 -13.05 2.38
N GLU A 126 -6.04 -12.65 1.42
CA GLU A 126 -6.43 -12.48 0.02
C GLU A 126 -6.83 -13.82 -0.58
N THR A 127 -7.79 -13.83 -1.51
CA THR A 127 -7.97 -15.01 -2.38
C THR A 127 -6.97 -15.00 -3.53
N VAL A 128 -6.76 -16.17 -4.15
CA VAL A 128 -5.90 -16.31 -5.33
C VAL A 128 -6.30 -15.37 -6.45
N GLU A 129 -7.60 -15.33 -6.76
CA GLU A 129 -8.16 -14.43 -7.77
C GLU A 129 -8.02 -12.96 -7.38
N GLU A 130 -8.37 -12.60 -6.14
CA GLU A 130 -8.29 -11.22 -5.66
C GLU A 130 -6.87 -10.66 -5.75
N ARG A 131 -5.88 -11.48 -5.41
CA ARG A 131 -4.48 -11.08 -5.48
C ARG A 131 -4.05 -10.80 -6.92
N LEU A 132 -4.40 -11.70 -7.85
CA LEU A 132 -4.09 -11.52 -9.26
C LEU A 132 -4.78 -10.29 -9.84
N MET A 133 -6.08 -10.12 -9.57
CA MET A 133 -6.84 -8.94 -9.98
C MET A 133 -6.22 -7.65 -9.43
N THR A 134 -5.90 -7.62 -8.13
CA THR A 134 -5.29 -6.45 -7.47
C THR A 134 -3.97 -6.06 -8.13
N ALA A 135 -3.13 -7.03 -8.49
CA ALA A 135 -1.85 -6.79 -9.16
C ALA A 135 -2.03 -6.17 -10.55
N ILE A 136 -3.13 -6.49 -11.26
CA ILE A 136 -3.43 -5.99 -12.60
C ILE A 136 -4.14 -4.62 -12.54
N GLU A 137 -5.22 -4.53 -11.75
CA GLU A 137 -6.10 -3.35 -11.65
C GLU A 137 -5.39 -2.10 -11.14
N ILE A 138 -4.36 -2.26 -10.30
CA ILE A 138 -3.59 -1.13 -9.78
C ILE A 138 -2.98 -0.27 -10.91
N PHE A 139 -2.66 -0.89 -12.05
CA PHE A 139 -2.14 -0.21 -13.24
C PHE A 139 -3.21 0.29 -14.20
N GLY A 140 -4.49 0.18 -13.83
CA GLY A 140 -5.62 0.58 -14.68
C GLY A 140 -5.93 -0.44 -15.77
N LEU A 141 -5.40 -1.65 -15.67
CA LEU A 141 -5.70 -2.75 -16.60
C LEU A 141 -6.95 -3.48 -16.12
N LYS A 142 -7.87 -3.81 -17.02
CA LYS A 142 -9.14 -4.49 -16.68
C LYS A 142 -9.23 -5.83 -17.41
N PRO A 143 -8.75 -6.93 -16.80
CA PRO A 143 -8.82 -8.24 -17.43
C PRO A 143 -10.28 -8.73 -17.44
N THR A 144 -10.64 -9.54 -18.43
CA THR A 144 -11.92 -10.26 -18.41
C THR A 144 -11.81 -11.50 -17.50
N ASP A 145 -12.94 -12.04 -17.06
CA ASP A 145 -12.94 -13.27 -16.25
C ASP A 145 -12.30 -14.45 -17.01
N GLU A 146 -12.48 -14.51 -18.33
CA GLU A 146 -11.84 -15.52 -19.18
C GLU A 146 -10.31 -15.34 -19.20
N THR A 147 -9.82 -14.10 -19.20
CA THR A 147 -8.38 -13.80 -19.17
C THR A 147 -7.78 -14.24 -17.83
N ILE A 148 -8.46 -13.96 -16.72
CA ILE A 148 -8.04 -14.41 -15.38
C ILE A 148 -8.04 -15.93 -15.31
N THR A 149 -9.10 -16.58 -15.81
CA THR A 149 -9.22 -18.03 -15.85
C THR A 149 -8.12 -18.68 -16.70
N GLU A 150 -7.80 -18.12 -17.86
CA GLU A 150 -6.69 -18.56 -18.72
C GLU A 150 -5.35 -18.48 -17.97
N MET A 151 -5.03 -17.32 -17.38
CA MET A 151 -3.78 -17.12 -16.64
C MET A 151 -3.66 -18.02 -15.42
N LEU A 152 -4.75 -18.21 -14.66
CA LEU A 152 -4.76 -19.13 -13.52
C LEU A 152 -4.65 -20.58 -13.97
N SER A 153 -5.25 -20.96 -15.09
CA SER A 153 -5.16 -22.30 -15.65
C SER A 153 -3.74 -22.65 -16.10
N ASP A 154 -3.07 -21.72 -16.79
CA ASP A 154 -1.66 -21.86 -17.23
C ASP A 154 -0.70 -22.14 -16.06
N TRP A 155 -1.00 -21.57 -14.90
CA TRP A 155 -0.21 -21.73 -13.67
C TRP A 155 -0.74 -22.85 -12.75
N GLY A 156 -1.79 -23.55 -13.16
CA GLY A 156 -2.43 -24.63 -12.39
C GLY A 156 -3.06 -24.16 -11.09
N LEU A 157 -3.60 -22.93 -11.05
CA LEU A 157 -4.20 -22.27 -9.89
C LEU A 157 -5.72 -22.10 -10.00
N ASP A 158 -6.32 -22.29 -11.17
CA ASP A 158 -7.76 -22.03 -11.40
C ASP A 158 -8.68 -22.81 -10.43
N HIS A 159 -8.38 -24.09 -10.20
CA HIS A 159 -9.12 -24.94 -9.25
C HIS A 159 -9.08 -24.44 -7.79
N ARG A 160 -8.19 -23.50 -7.44
CA ARG A 160 -8.06 -22.87 -6.12
C ARG A 160 -8.33 -21.36 -6.17
N ARG A 161 -8.94 -20.83 -7.24
CA ARG A 161 -9.13 -19.38 -7.44
C ARG A 161 -9.83 -18.67 -6.27
N GLY A 162 -10.76 -19.37 -5.61
CA GLY A 162 -11.53 -18.86 -4.47
C GLY A 162 -10.89 -19.11 -3.09
N ASP A 163 -9.79 -19.87 -3.03
CA ASP A 163 -9.13 -20.18 -1.77
C ASP A 163 -8.33 -18.98 -1.27
N ARG A 164 -8.20 -18.88 0.07
CA ARG A 164 -7.30 -17.90 0.67
C ARG A 164 -5.86 -18.31 0.43
N VAL A 165 -4.98 -17.34 0.24
CA VAL A 165 -3.54 -17.59 0.06
C VAL A 165 -2.95 -18.32 1.27
N SER A 166 -3.47 -18.08 2.48
CA SER A 166 -3.07 -18.81 3.69
C SER A 166 -3.40 -20.31 3.68
N GLN A 167 -4.24 -20.78 2.74
CA GLN A 167 -4.63 -22.19 2.58
C GLN A 167 -3.81 -22.91 1.49
N LEU A 168 -2.97 -22.17 0.76
CA LEU A 168 -2.11 -22.71 -0.27
C LEU A 168 -0.83 -23.31 0.33
N SER A 169 -0.25 -24.28 -0.39
CA SER A 169 1.13 -24.71 -0.10
C SER A 169 2.13 -23.63 -0.52
N GLY A 170 3.32 -23.64 0.06
CA GLY A 170 4.36 -22.64 -0.29
C GLY A 170 4.66 -22.56 -1.79
N GLY A 171 4.68 -23.70 -2.49
CA GLY A 171 4.86 -23.72 -3.95
C GLY A 171 3.71 -23.10 -4.73
N LEU A 172 2.45 -23.30 -4.30
CA LEU A 172 1.29 -22.66 -4.92
C LEU A 172 1.25 -21.15 -4.65
N THR A 173 1.60 -20.71 -3.44
CA THR A 173 1.75 -19.29 -3.11
C THR A 173 2.85 -18.64 -3.96
N ARG A 174 3.96 -19.36 -4.19
CA ARG A 174 5.03 -18.89 -5.09
C ARG A 174 4.53 -18.72 -6.52
N ARG A 175 3.84 -19.71 -7.08
CA ARG A 175 3.23 -19.62 -8.42
C ARG A 175 2.36 -18.38 -8.55
N LEU A 176 1.50 -18.13 -7.56
CA LEU A 176 0.65 -16.95 -7.54
C LEU A 176 1.46 -15.64 -7.48
N SER A 177 2.51 -15.59 -6.66
CA SER A 177 3.38 -14.40 -6.55
C SER A 177 4.10 -14.09 -7.86
N VAL A 178 4.62 -15.11 -8.53
CA VAL A 178 5.30 -14.97 -9.83
C VAL A 178 4.29 -14.57 -10.90
N LEU A 179 3.13 -15.22 -10.97
CA LEU A 179 2.06 -14.85 -11.88
C LEU A 179 1.59 -13.40 -11.63
N SER A 180 1.39 -13.00 -10.39
CA SER A 180 1.01 -11.61 -10.03
C SER A 180 2.09 -10.60 -10.41
N GLY A 181 3.36 -11.00 -10.39
CA GLY A 181 4.48 -10.20 -10.88
C GLY A 181 4.51 -10.11 -12.41
N LEU A 182 4.17 -11.16 -13.13
CA LEU A 182 4.24 -11.17 -14.60
C LEU A 182 2.96 -10.63 -15.28
N ALA A 183 1.80 -10.80 -14.65
CA ALA A 183 0.50 -10.50 -15.24
C ALA A 183 0.33 -9.05 -15.71
N PRO A 184 0.73 -8.01 -14.94
CA PRO A 184 0.59 -6.63 -15.39
C PRO A 184 1.41 -6.33 -16.63
N VAL A 185 2.58 -6.97 -16.75
CA VAL A 185 3.47 -6.85 -17.90
C VAL A 185 2.91 -7.62 -19.10
N ALA A 186 2.40 -8.83 -18.88
CA ALA A 186 1.79 -9.66 -19.92
C ALA A 186 0.57 -9.02 -20.59
N LEU A 187 -0.20 -8.26 -19.82
CA LEU A 187 -1.40 -7.55 -20.28
C LEU A 187 -1.12 -6.13 -20.80
N SER A 188 0.13 -5.67 -20.75
CA SER A 188 0.54 -4.34 -21.21
C SER A 188 0.72 -4.31 -22.73
N GLU A 189 0.10 -3.35 -23.41
CA GLU A 189 0.29 -3.12 -24.86
C GLU A 189 1.68 -2.53 -25.17
N THR A 190 2.23 -1.74 -24.25
CA THR A 190 3.55 -1.13 -24.39
C THR A 190 4.60 -1.94 -23.67
N PRO A 191 5.87 -1.93 -24.13
CA PRO A 191 6.99 -2.50 -23.39
C PRO A 191 7.01 -2.00 -21.94
N SER A 192 7.18 -2.95 -21.02
CA SER A 192 7.20 -2.73 -19.57
C SER A 192 8.29 -3.60 -18.93
N VAL A 193 8.66 -3.35 -17.67
CA VAL A 193 9.72 -4.10 -16.98
C VAL A 193 9.14 -5.00 -15.90
N ALA A 194 9.56 -6.26 -15.84
CA ALA A 194 9.29 -7.17 -14.73
C ALA A 194 10.55 -7.32 -13.86
N LEU A 195 10.41 -7.12 -12.55
CA LEU A 195 11.44 -7.34 -11.55
C LEU A 195 11.09 -8.56 -10.70
N LEU A 196 11.91 -9.61 -10.77
CA LEU A 196 11.61 -10.92 -10.19
C LEU A 196 12.73 -11.36 -9.25
N ASP A 197 12.43 -11.46 -7.96
CA ASP A 197 13.41 -11.90 -6.96
C ASP A 197 13.20 -13.38 -6.61
N GLU A 198 14.13 -14.24 -7.03
CA GLU A 198 14.15 -15.71 -6.90
C GLU A 198 12.92 -16.44 -7.48
N PRO A 199 12.40 -16.09 -8.68
CA PRO A 199 11.08 -16.56 -9.15
C PRO A 199 10.96 -18.08 -9.32
N SER A 200 12.07 -18.80 -9.50
CA SER A 200 12.09 -20.26 -9.63
C SER A 200 12.10 -21.01 -8.29
N GLU A 201 12.41 -20.35 -7.17
CA GLU A 201 12.52 -20.97 -5.85
C GLU A 201 11.15 -21.48 -5.37
N GLY A 202 11.07 -22.76 -4.99
CA GLY A 202 9.81 -23.38 -4.55
C GLY A 202 8.87 -23.82 -5.69
N LEU A 203 9.24 -23.58 -6.96
CA LEU A 203 8.51 -24.08 -8.13
C LEU A 203 8.93 -25.51 -8.48
N ASP A 204 7.94 -26.34 -8.84
CA ASP A 204 8.16 -27.64 -9.46
C ASP A 204 8.52 -27.52 -10.95
N SER A 205 8.91 -28.64 -11.58
CA SER A 205 9.38 -28.65 -12.97
C SER A 205 8.37 -28.09 -13.97
N VAL A 206 7.07 -28.38 -13.77
CA VAL A 206 6.00 -27.85 -14.61
C VAL A 206 5.91 -26.34 -14.50
N ALA A 207 5.88 -25.79 -13.28
CA ALA A 207 5.81 -24.34 -13.10
C ALA A 207 7.08 -23.60 -13.53
N ARG A 208 8.26 -24.22 -13.43
CA ARG A 208 9.51 -23.67 -13.99
C ARG A 208 9.46 -23.58 -15.51
N SER A 209 8.94 -24.62 -16.16
CA SER A 209 8.71 -24.59 -17.62
C SER A 209 7.74 -23.48 -18.01
N THR A 210 6.61 -23.34 -17.29
CA THR A 210 5.66 -22.23 -17.48
C THR A 210 6.34 -20.86 -17.31
N LEU A 211 7.16 -20.69 -16.28
CA LEU A 211 7.90 -19.45 -16.04
C LEU A 211 8.87 -19.13 -17.19
N SER A 212 9.68 -20.10 -17.63
CA SER A 212 10.63 -19.93 -18.74
C SER A 212 9.93 -19.53 -20.04
N ASN A 213 8.81 -20.20 -20.32
CA ASN A 213 7.92 -19.91 -21.45
C ASN A 213 7.33 -18.49 -21.41
N TRP A 214 6.87 -18.05 -20.23
CA TRP A 214 6.38 -16.68 -20.04
C TRP A 214 7.49 -15.64 -20.21
N ILE A 215 8.68 -15.87 -19.64
CA ILE A 215 9.83 -14.96 -19.79
C ILE A 215 10.21 -14.79 -21.27
N GLY A 216 10.34 -15.90 -22.01
CA GLY A 216 10.65 -15.86 -23.44
C GLY A 216 9.56 -15.15 -24.25
N GLY A 217 8.29 -15.45 -23.97
CA GLY A 217 7.15 -14.76 -24.58
C GLY A 217 7.17 -13.26 -24.32
N LEU A 218 7.44 -12.82 -23.09
CA LEU A 218 7.44 -11.42 -22.70
C LEU A 218 8.60 -10.65 -23.35
N SER A 219 9.79 -11.25 -23.34
CA SER A 219 10.97 -10.71 -24.04
C SER A 219 10.70 -10.54 -25.54
N SER A 220 10.04 -11.51 -26.18
CA SER A 220 9.69 -11.45 -27.60
C SER A 220 8.69 -10.33 -27.94
N ARG A 221 7.86 -9.91 -26.97
CA ARG A 221 6.95 -8.75 -27.05
C ARG A 221 7.65 -7.42 -26.73
N GLY A 222 8.95 -7.45 -26.41
CA GLY A 222 9.75 -6.27 -26.08
C GLY A 222 9.72 -5.88 -24.60
N HIS A 223 9.07 -6.65 -23.72
CA HIS A 223 9.18 -6.40 -22.28
C HIS A 223 10.59 -6.76 -21.79
N ALA A 224 11.07 -6.03 -20.79
CA ALA A 224 12.34 -6.33 -20.15
C ALA A 224 12.09 -7.12 -18.85
N ILE A 225 12.97 -8.06 -18.53
CA ILE A 225 12.91 -8.89 -17.34
C ILE A 225 14.23 -8.78 -16.60
N VAL A 226 14.18 -8.44 -15.31
CA VAL A 226 15.32 -8.53 -14.39
C VAL A 226 14.99 -9.59 -13.36
N MET A 227 15.87 -10.58 -13.25
CA MET A 227 15.63 -11.72 -12.39
C MET A 227 16.85 -11.98 -11.51
N ALA A 228 16.68 -11.92 -10.19
CA ALA A 228 17.65 -12.51 -9.27
C ALA A 228 17.38 -14.01 -9.18
N THR A 229 18.37 -14.83 -9.50
CA THR A 229 18.23 -16.27 -9.41
C THR A 229 19.57 -16.97 -9.22
N HIS A 230 19.52 -18.14 -8.61
CA HIS A 230 20.62 -19.10 -8.57
C HIS A 230 20.42 -20.30 -9.51
N ASP A 231 19.31 -20.34 -10.24
CA ASP A 231 18.96 -21.44 -11.12
C ASP A 231 19.71 -21.32 -12.46
N GLN A 232 20.59 -22.28 -12.70
CA GLN A 232 21.47 -22.31 -13.88
C GLN A 232 20.70 -22.41 -15.20
N GLU A 233 19.50 -22.99 -15.21
CA GLU A 233 18.65 -23.04 -16.40
C GLU A 233 18.21 -21.61 -16.81
N PHE A 234 17.77 -20.82 -15.84
CA PHE A 234 17.32 -19.44 -16.06
C PHE A 234 18.49 -18.48 -16.34
N ILE A 235 19.64 -18.70 -15.68
CA ILE A 235 20.87 -17.93 -15.94
C ILE A 235 21.34 -18.16 -17.38
N SER A 236 21.48 -19.43 -17.79
CA SER A 236 21.95 -19.77 -19.14
C SER A 236 20.99 -19.31 -20.23
N GLY A 237 19.68 -19.32 -19.98
CA GLY A 237 18.68 -18.76 -20.88
C GLY A 237 18.67 -17.23 -20.95
N SER A 238 19.30 -16.51 -20.02
CA SER A 238 19.22 -15.04 -20.03
C SER A 238 19.99 -14.43 -21.20
N THR A 239 19.58 -13.24 -21.66
CA THR A 239 20.31 -12.49 -22.71
C THR A 239 21.57 -11.83 -22.17
N ARG A 240 21.54 -11.46 -20.89
CA ARG A 240 22.61 -10.78 -20.16
C ARG A 240 22.68 -11.37 -18.77
N ILE A 241 23.90 -11.56 -18.27
CA ILE A 241 24.15 -12.05 -16.92
C ILE A 241 25.00 -11.01 -16.21
N ILE A 242 24.56 -10.59 -15.04
CA ILE A 242 25.26 -9.66 -14.17
C ILE A 242 25.65 -10.40 -12.91
N SER A 243 26.95 -10.59 -12.72
CA SER A 243 27.49 -11.17 -11.49
C SER A 243 27.84 -10.06 -10.51
N ILE A 244 27.25 -10.12 -9.31
CA ILE A 244 27.49 -9.17 -8.22
C ILE A 244 28.41 -9.82 -7.20
N GLU A 245 29.67 -9.38 -7.15
CA GLU A 245 30.67 -9.87 -6.21
C GLU A 245 31.36 -8.71 -5.46
N SER A 246 31.25 -8.72 -4.13
CA SER A 246 31.95 -7.77 -3.25
C SER A 246 31.78 -6.28 -3.63
N GLY A 247 30.60 -5.91 -4.14
CA GLY A 247 30.30 -4.53 -4.58
C GLY A 247 30.79 -4.18 -5.99
N SER A 248 31.45 -5.11 -6.69
CA SER A 248 31.82 -5.00 -8.10
C SER A 248 30.87 -5.81 -8.98
N ILE A 249 30.70 -5.36 -10.22
CA ILE A 249 29.75 -5.96 -11.17
C ILE A 249 30.48 -6.30 -12.45
N SER A 250 30.31 -7.54 -12.89
CA SER A 250 30.76 -8.00 -14.20
C SER A 250 29.55 -8.41 -15.04
N GLU A 251 29.54 -7.97 -16.29
CA GLU A 251 28.51 -8.32 -17.25
C GLU A 251 29.04 -9.32 -18.27
N THR A 252 28.26 -10.37 -18.53
CA THR A 252 28.51 -11.33 -19.61
C THR A 252 27.26 -11.48 -20.48
N VAL A 253 27.50 -11.81 -21.76
CA VAL A 253 26.43 -12.07 -22.73
C VAL A 253 25.93 -13.49 -22.50
N GLY A 254 24.61 -13.65 -22.35
CA GLY A 254 23.97 -14.96 -22.24
C GLY A 254 23.40 -15.44 -23.58
N ALA A 255 22.88 -16.67 -23.60
CA ALA A 255 22.43 -17.32 -24.84
C ALA A 255 21.07 -16.82 -25.34
N GLY A 256 20.25 -16.20 -24.47
CA GLY A 256 18.89 -15.76 -24.76
C GLY A 256 17.83 -16.88 -24.68
N HIS A 257 16.61 -16.53 -24.25
CA HIS A 257 15.50 -17.48 -24.13
C HIS A 257 14.88 -17.70 -25.51
N SER A 258 14.74 -18.97 -25.92
CA SER A 258 14.08 -19.36 -27.19
C SER A 258 12.60 -19.76 -27.02
N GLY A 259 12.02 -19.58 -25.83
CA GLY A 259 10.64 -19.96 -25.54
C GLY A 259 9.63 -19.05 -26.25
N LEU A 260 8.88 -19.58 -27.23
CA LEU A 260 7.72 -18.92 -27.81
C LEU A 260 6.46 -19.53 -27.18
N THR A 261 5.76 -18.76 -26.36
CA THR A 261 4.49 -19.16 -25.77
C THR A 261 3.42 -18.13 -26.07
N LYS A 262 2.19 -18.60 -26.26
CA LYS A 262 1.02 -17.75 -26.44
C LYS A 262 0.69 -17.12 -25.08
N LEU A 263 1.15 -15.90 -24.88
CA LEU A 263 0.77 -15.07 -23.75
C LEU A 263 -0.65 -14.52 -23.94
N PRO A 264 -1.36 -14.13 -22.85
CA PRO A 264 -2.69 -13.53 -22.95
C PRO A 264 -2.66 -12.26 -23.81
N SER A 265 -3.81 -11.92 -24.38
CA SER A 265 -3.93 -10.69 -25.17
C SER A 265 -3.83 -9.47 -24.26
N PRO A 266 -3.23 -8.35 -24.73
CA PRO A 266 -3.22 -7.11 -23.97
C PRO A 266 -4.64 -6.68 -23.57
N SER A 267 -4.74 -6.05 -22.40
CA SER A 267 -6.01 -5.59 -21.83
C SER A 267 -6.23 -4.10 -22.09
N HIS A 268 -7.49 -3.69 -22.20
CA HIS A 268 -7.87 -2.28 -22.29
C HIS A 268 -7.42 -1.50 -21.05
N LYS A 269 -6.81 -0.34 -21.29
CA LYS A 269 -6.33 0.57 -20.26
C LYS A 269 -7.41 1.57 -19.88
N ILE A 270 -7.68 1.67 -18.58
CA ILE A 270 -8.48 2.70 -17.91
C ILE A 270 -7.53 3.57 -17.10
N GLU A 271 -7.97 4.76 -16.70
CA GLU A 271 -7.22 5.56 -15.73
C GLU A 271 -6.97 4.77 -14.44
N PRO A 272 -5.70 4.63 -14.02
CA PRO A 272 -5.37 3.89 -12.81
C PRO A 272 -5.88 4.66 -11.59
N SER A 273 -6.54 3.96 -10.68
CA SER A 273 -6.99 4.49 -9.39
C SER A 273 -6.37 3.71 -8.23
N PRO A 274 -5.09 3.95 -7.87
CA PRO A 274 -4.35 3.09 -6.95
C PRO A 274 -4.88 3.17 -5.52
N MET A 275 -5.33 4.35 -5.10
CA MET A 275 -5.97 4.54 -3.79
C MET A 275 -7.27 3.74 -3.70
N LEU A 276 -8.05 3.70 -4.78
CA LEU A 276 -9.29 2.91 -4.82
C LEU A 276 -8.99 1.40 -4.83
N ALA A 277 -7.92 0.96 -5.51
CA ALA A 277 -7.47 -0.43 -5.46
C ALA A 277 -7.07 -0.84 -4.04
N LEU A 278 -6.30 0.00 -3.32
CA LEU A 278 -5.92 -0.25 -1.92
C LEU A 278 -7.14 -0.25 -0.99
N ALA A 279 -8.05 0.72 -1.15
CA ALA A 279 -9.27 0.79 -0.34
C ALA A 279 -10.19 -0.41 -0.60
N GLY A 280 -10.35 -0.81 -1.85
CA GLY A 280 -11.10 -2.01 -2.25
C GLY A 280 -10.47 -3.29 -1.69
N TRP A 281 -9.14 -3.39 -1.72
CA TRP A 281 -8.40 -4.48 -1.09
C TRP A 281 -8.66 -4.56 0.42
N ALA A 282 -8.46 -3.45 1.15
CA ALA A 282 -8.68 -3.39 2.60
C ALA A 282 -10.15 -3.72 2.97
N PHE A 283 -11.10 -3.20 2.20
CA PHE A 283 -12.52 -3.46 2.40
C PHE A 283 -12.89 -4.94 2.18
N ARG A 284 -12.37 -5.59 1.14
CA ARG A 284 -12.62 -7.02 0.89
C ARG A 284 -12.15 -7.88 2.06
N MET A 285 -10.98 -7.57 2.61
CA MET A 285 -10.43 -8.28 3.77
C MET A 285 -11.28 -8.04 5.02
N GLU A 286 -11.67 -6.80 5.29
CA GLU A 286 -12.49 -6.47 6.45
C GLU A 286 -13.90 -7.09 6.37
N LYS A 287 -14.52 -7.09 5.18
CA LYS A 287 -15.81 -7.76 4.96
C LYS A 287 -15.73 -9.27 5.22
N ARG A 288 -14.58 -9.89 4.89
CA ARG A 288 -14.36 -11.33 5.06
C ARG A 288 -13.97 -11.70 6.50
N ASN A 289 -13.14 -10.88 7.13
CA ASN A 289 -12.66 -11.06 8.48
C ASN A 289 -12.58 -9.69 9.17
N PRO A 290 -13.62 -9.30 9.94
CA PRO A 290 -13.76 -7.95 10.49
C PRO A 290 -12.88 -7.72 11.73
N VAL A 291 -11.58 -8.03 11.59
CA VAL A 291 -10.60 -7.97 12.68
C VAL A 291 -10.40 -6.53 13.14
N ASP A 292 -10.42 -5.56 12.22
CA ASP A 292 -10.24 -4.15 12.58
C ASP A 292 -11.42 -3.64 13.40
N THR A 293 -12.64 -3.91 12.90
CA THR A 293 -13.89 -3.50 13.54
C THR A 293 -14.03 -4.11 14.93
N ILE A 294 -13.84 -5.44 15.04
CA ILE A 294 -13.93 -6.15 16.33
C ILE A 294 -12.82 -5.68 17.27
N GLY A 295 -11.58 -5.56 16.78
CA GLY A 295 -10.42 -5.16 17.56
C GLY A 295 -10.56 -3.77 18.20
N ARG A 296 -11.25 -2.84 17.54
CA ARG A 296 -11.56 -1.51 18.08
C ARG A 296 -12.80 -1.48 18.95
N LEU A 297 -13.84 -2.22 18.58
CA LEU A 297 -15.13 -2.17 19.28
C LEU A 297 -15.08 -2.85 20.65
N THR A 298 -14.35 -3.95 20.80
CA THR A 298 -14.22 -4.65 22.10
C THR A 298 -13.69 -3.75 23.23
N PRO A 299 -12.54 -3.06 23.09
CA PRO A 299 -12.06 -2.15 24.13
C PRO A 299 -12.95 -0.90 24.30
N ALA A 300 -13.61 -0.43 23.24
CA ALA A 300 -14.55 0.68 23.34
C ALA A 300 -15.80 0.32 24.16
N ILE A 301 -16.37 -0.87 23.96
CA ILE A 301 -17.49 -1.38 24.79
C ILE A 301 -17.05 -1.51 26.24
N LEU A 302 -15.86 -2.04 26.50
CA LEU A 302 -15.34 -2.13 27.86
C LEU A 302 -15.22 -0.75 28.52
N ALA A 303 -14.69 0.23 27.79
CA ALA A 303 -14.58 1.60 28.27
C ALA A 303 -15.95 2.23 28.54
N LEU A 304 -16.96 1.94 27.71
CA LEU A 304 -18.32 2.42 27.93
C LEU A 304 -18.93 1.81 29.20
N LEU A 305 -18.78 0.50 29.42
CA LEU A 305 -19.25 -0.16 30.62
C LEU A 305 -18.57 0.37 31.89
N LEU A 306 -17.26 0.60 31.84
CA LEU A 306 -16.52 1.21 32.94
C LEU A 306 -17.01 2.63 33.20
N SER A 307 -17.21 3.43 32.14
CA SER A 307 -17.75 4.78 32.23
C SER A 307 -19.12 4.80 32.90
N TYR A 308 -20.00 3.86 32.54
CA TYR A 308 -21.32 3.71 33.17
C TYR A 308 -21.21 3.38 34.65
N THR A 309 -20.31 2.47 35.04
CA THR A 309 -20.12 2.12 36.46
C THR A 309 -19.55 3.28 37.28
N ILE A 310 -18.64 4.08 36.71
CA ILE A 310 -18.06 5.26 37.36
C ILE A 310 -19.14 6.31 37.58
N LEU A 311 -19.94 6.59 36.55
CA LEU A 311 -20.97 7.64 36.60
C LEU A 311 -22.15 7.24 37.50
N GLY A 312 -22.55 5.97 37.49
CA GLY A 312 -23.59 5.44 38.39
C GLY A 312 -23.17 5.36 39.86
N GLY A 313 -21.86 5.47 40.16
CA GLY A 313 -21.34 5.53 41.51
C GLY A 313 -21.17 6.95 42.08
N ILE A 314 -21.42 7.99 41.28
CA ILE A 314 -21.24 9.40 41.67
C ILE A 314 -22.61 10.06 41.81
N ASP A 315 -22.97 10.49 43.02
CA ASP A 315 -24.14 11.35 43.24
C ASP A 315 -23.85 12.76 42.67
N MET A 316 -24.41 13.09 41.50
CA MET A 316 -24.27 14.41 40.89
C MET A 316 -25.08 15.46 41.69
N PRO A 317 -24.45 16.49 42.27
CA PRO A 317 -25.15 17.48 43.07
C PRO A 317 -26.07 18.34 42.19
N GLN A 318 -27.36 18.41 42.54
CA GLN A 318 -28.40 19.14 41.81
C GLN A 318 -28.37 20.67 41.99
N THR A 319 -27.32 21.23 42.61
CA THR A 319 -27.23 22.66 42.92
C THR A 319 -26.06 23.32 42.20
N ALA A 320 -26.35 24.43 41.52
CA ALA A 320 -25.40 25.25 40.77
C ALA A 320 -24.29 25.80 41.69
N SER A 321 -23.20 25.04 41.80
CA SER A 321 -21.98 25.44 42.48
C SER A 321 -20.79 24.93 41.67
N MET A 322 -19.57 25.37 42.01
CA MET A 322 -18.33 25.04 41.29
C MET A 322 -18.08 23.53 41.11
N SER A 323 -18.79 22.66 41.85
CA SER A 323 -18.81 21.20 41.67
C SER A 323 -19.54 20.72 40.41
N THR A 324 -20.45 21.51 39.83
CA THR A 324 -21.20 21.15 38.61
C THR A 324 -20.30 21.18 37.37
N TYR A 325 -19.35 22.13 37.29
CA TYR A 325 -18.39 22.23 36.18
C TYR A 325 -17.43 21.03 36.14
N ILE A 326 -16.88 20.64 37.30
CA ILE A 326 -16.05 19.44 37.44
C ILE A 326 -16.83 18.17 37.04
N GLY A 327 -18.15 18.19 37.27
CA GLY A 327 -19.06 17.12 36.86
C GLY A 327 -19.20 17.00 35.34
N TYR A 328 -19.42 18.10 34.62
CA TYR A 328 -19.58 18.07 33.16
C TYR A 328 -18.28 17.74 32.43
N ASP A 329 -17.11 18.17 32.93
CA ASP A 329 -15.82 17.77 32.37
C ASP A 329 -15.62 16.25 32.44
N LEU A 330 -15.96 15.64 33.58
CA LEU A 330 -15.90 14.19 33.77
C LEU A 330 -16.90 13.47 32.85
N VAL A 331 -18.15 13.95 32.76
CA VAL A 331 -19.16 13.38 31.86
C VAL A 331 -18.70 13.46 30.41
N ALA A 332 -18.18 14.61 29.97
CA ALA A 332 -17.66 14.81 28.62
C ALA A 332 -16.53 13.83 28.30
N ALA A 333 -15.57 13.66 29.22
CA ALA A 333 -14.49 12.70 29.08
C ALA A 333 -15.01 11.26 28.93
N LEU A 334 -15.97 10.86 29.79
CA LEU A 334 -16.54 9.52 29.80
C LEU A 334 -17.42 9.22 28.58
N VAL A 335 -18.11 10.22 28.03
CA VAL A 335 -18.88 10.11 26.78
C VAL A 335 -17.96 9.95 25.57
N LEU A 336 -16.87 10.69 25.49
CA LEU A 336 -15.96 10.66 24.35
C LEU A 336 -14.94 9.51 24.42
N ALA A 337 -14.62 8.99 25.60
CA ALA A 337 -13.58 7.98 25.80
C ALA A 337 -13.77 6.71 24.95
N PRO A 338 -14.96 6.08 24.87
CA PRO A 338 -15.16 4.90 24.02
C PRO A 338 -14.84 5.18 22.54
N ALA A 339 -15.27 6.32 22.00
CA ALA A 339 -15.01 6.70 20.62
C ALA A 339 -13.52 7.02 20.40
N PHE A 340 -12.88 7.73 21.32
CA PHE A 340 -11.44 7.99 21.28
C PHE A 340 -10.61 6.70 21.31
N ILE A 341 -11.04 5.69 22.08
CA ILE A 341 -10.40 4.37 22.09
C ILE A 341 -10.47 3.70 20.72
N THR A 342 -11.62 3.77 20.02
CA THR A 342 -11.68 3.24 18.65
C THR A 342 -10.69 3.92 17.71
N ALA A 343 -10.37 5.19 17.94
CA ALA A 343 -9.44 5.94 17.13
C ALA A 343 -7.97 5.53 17.36
N VAL A 344 -7.59 5.25 18.61
CA VAL A 344 -6.19 5.06 19.04
C VAL A 344 -5.72 3.60 18.95
N VAL A 345 -6.64 2.63 19.02
CA VAL A 345 -6.31 1.19 18.89
C VAL A 345 -5.62 0.90 17.55
N SER A 346 -4.59 0.06 17.59
CA SER A 346 -3.79 -0.30 16.40
C SER A 346 -4.69 -0.90 15.31
N PRO A 347 -4.60 -0.39 14.07
CA PRO A 347 -5.33 -0.98 12.95
C PRO A 347 -4.86 -2.40 12.65
N ALA A 348 -5.80 -3.27 12.25
CA ALA A 348 -5.48 -4.60 11.73
C ALA A 348 -4.74 -4.52 10.39
N LEU A 349 -4.90 -3.42 9.64
CA LEU A 349 -4.19 -3.18 8.38
C LEU A 349 -2.66 -3.22 8.56
N VAL A 350 -2.14 -2.73 9.68
CA VAL A 350 -0.69 -2.74 9.97
C VAL A 350 -0.17 -4.18 9.97
N ARG A 351 -0.91 -5.10 10.59
CA ARG A 351 -0.56 -6.53 10.58
C ARG A 351 -0.66 -7.10 9.17
N ARG A 352 -1.74 -6.83 8.43
CA ARG A 352 -1.92 -7.29 7.04
C ARG A 352 -0.78 -6.85 6.12
N LEU A 353 -0.31 -5.61 6.27
CA LEU A 353 0.83 -5.07 5.53
C LEU A 353 2.17 -5.69 5.96
N SER A 354 2.30 -6.11 7.22
CA SER A 354 3.53 -6.77 7.70
C SER A 354 3.69 -8.23 7.23
N GLU A 355 2.61 -8.89 6.82
CA GLU A 355 2.64 -10.29 6.38
C GLU A 355 3.40 -10.44 5.06
N GLU A 356 4.41 -11.30 5.05
CA GLU A 356 5.11 -11.77 3.84
C GLU A 356 5.55 -10.61 2.90
N GLY A 357 5.86 -9.44 3.45
CA GLY A 357 6.26 -8.26 2.68
C GLY A 357 5.15 -7.64 1.81
N CYS A 358 3.87 -7.92 2.09
CA CYS A 358 2.70 -7.33 1.41
C CYS A 358 2.76 -5.80 1.37
N GLY A 359 3.10 -5.17 2.50
CA GLY A 359 3.24 -3.72 2.61
C GLY A 359 4.37 -3.17 1.75
N ARG A 360 5.44 -3.93 1.54
CA ARG A 360 6.56 -3.56 0.65
C ARG A 360 6.11 -3.58 -0.80
N TRP A 361 5.32 -4.58 -1.18
CA TRP A 361 4.70 -4.65 -2.51
C TRP A 361 3.77 -3.45 -2.75
N TRP A 362 2.86 -3.15 -1.81
CA TRP A 362 1.99 -1.98 -1.89
C TRP A 362 2.78 -0.67 -1.94
N ASN A 363 3.87 -0.57 -1.17
CA ASN A 363 4.74 0.59 -1.17
C ASN A 363 5.40 0.82 -2.55
N ALA A 364 5.85 -0.23 -3.24
CA ALA A 364 6.33 -0.11 -4.63
C ALA A 364 5.23 0.41 -5.57
N MET A 365 4.04 -0.19 -5.50
CA MET A 365 2.97 0.10 -6.45
C MET A 365 2.35 1.50 -6.28
N LEU A 366 2.32 2.02 -5.04
CA LEU A 366 1.76 3.33 -4.72
C LEU A 366 2.81 4.45 -4.73
N GLY A 367 4.09 4.12 -4.54
CA GLY A 367 5.16 5.12 -4.47
C GLY A 367 4.93 6.11 -3.31
N PRO A 368 5.04 7.44 -3.52
CA PRO A 368 5.00 8.43 -2.43
C PRO A 368 3.65 8.49 -1.71
N ILE A 369 2.54 8.10 -2.35
CA ILE A 369 1.21 8.13 -1.71
C ILE A 369 0.93 6.92 -0.80
N ALA A 370 1.84 5.95 -0.71
CA ALA A 370 1.64 4.73 0.07
C ALA A 370 1.33 4.99 1.55
N ARG A 371 2.17 5.80 2.22
CA ARG A 371 1.98 6.15 3.63
C ARG A 371 0.71 6.99 3.87
N PRO A 372 0.47 8.11 3.15
CA PRO A 372 -0.78 8.85 3.29
C PRO A 372 -2.01 7.97 3.08
N ALA A 373 -2.04 7.18 2.00
CA ALA A 373 -3.20 6.34 1.68
C ALA A 373 -3.45 5.27 2.75
N ASN A 374 -2.41 4.54 3.18
CA ASN A 374 -2.55 3.55 4.24
C ASN A 374 -3.04 4.16 5.55
N SER A 375 -2.56 5.36 5.93
CA SER A 375 -2.96 6.00 7.19
C SER A 375 -4.45 6.38 7.25
N VAL A 376 -5.03 6.78 6.12
CA VAL A 376 -6.46 7.12 6.02
C VAL A 376 -7.30 5.85 5.90
N ILE A 377 -6.89 4.90 5.06
CA ILE A 377 -7.63 3.65 4.84
C ILE A 377 -7.66 2.79 6.11
N SER A 378 -6.62 2.86 6.94
CA SER A 378 -6.58 2.15 8.23
C SER A 378 -7.23 2.93 9.37
N ALA A 379 -7.78 4.12 9.17
CA ALA A 379 -8.39 4.89 10.24
C ALA A 379 -9.78 4.34 10.61
N SER A 380 -10.19 4.52 11.87
CA SER A 380 -11.56 4.29 12.30
C SER A 380 -12.45 5.43 11.83
N ILE A 381 -12.93 5.33 10.59
CA ILE A 381 -13.80 6.37 10.02
C ILE A 381 -15.26 6.16 10.47
N ILE A 382 -15.69 4.90 10.59
CA ILE A 382 -17.11 4.57 10.81
C ILE A 382 -17.48 4.57 12.29
N LEU A 383 -16.62 4.10 13.20
CA LEU A 383 -16.99 3.88 14.61
C LEU A 383 -17.11 5.15 15.46
N PRO A 384 -16.29 6.22 15.30
CA PRO A 384 -16.32 7.34 16.23
C PRO A 384 -17.69 7.97 16.44
N ILE A 385 -18.44 8.22 15.36
CA ILE A 385 -19.78 8.82 15.43
C ILE A 385 -20.77 7.93 16.18
N PRO A 386 -21.13 6.72 15.71
CA PRO A 386 -22.12 5.89 16.39
C PRO A 386 -21.71 5.53 17.82
N VAL A 387 -20.42 5.29 18.09
CA VAL A 387 -19.94 4.99 19.44
C VAL A 387 -20.12 6.20 20.37
N THR A 388 -19.87 7.43 19.90
CA THR A 388 -20.09 8.64 20.70
C THR A 388 -21.57 8.81 21.06
N TYR A 389 -22.48 8.63 20.10
CA TYR A 389 -23.93 8.72 20.36
C TYR A 389 -24.42 7.60 21.30
N ILE A 390 -23.97 6.36 21.10
CA ILE A 390 -24.30 5.26 22.03
C ILE A 390 -23.80 5.58 23.43
N SER A 391 -22.60 6.14 23.54
CA SER A 391 -22.02 6.53 24.84
C SER A 391 -22.87 7.61 25.51
N TRP A 392 -23.33 8.61 24.77
CA TRP A 392 -24.28 9.61 25.27
C TRP A 392 -25.58 8.99 25.77
N PHE A 393 -26.22 8.13 24.99
CA PHE A 393 -27.49 7.49 25.39
C PHE A 393 -27.36 6.63 26.64
N VAL A 394 -26.22 5.99 26.85
CA VAL A 394 -25.97 5.14 28.03
C VAL A 394 -25.65 5.98 29.27
N LEU A 395 -24.99 7.14 29.12
CA LEU A 395 -24.45 7.91 30.24
C LEU A 395 -25.28 9.15 30.61
N SER A 396 -26.14 9.66 29.73
CA SER A 396 -26.88 10.92 29.91
C SER A 396 -28.05 10.85 30.91
N GLY A 397 -28.35 9.68 31.48
CA GLY A 397 -29.56 9.45 32.30
C GLY A 397 -29.74 10.35 33.54
N SER A 398 -28.72 11.09 33.95
CA SER A 398 -28.75 12.06 35.06
C SER A 398 -28.74 13.53 34.63
N ILE A 399 -28.73 13.81 33.32
CA ILE A 399 -28.61 15.16 32.75
C ILE A 399 -30.00 15.74 32.43
N PRO A 400 -30.25 17.04 32.65
CA PRO A 400 -31.52 17.69 32.28
C PRO A 400 -31.89 17.53 30.80
N GLU A 401 -33.18 17.40 30.49
CA GLU A 401 -33.69 17.19 29.13
C GLU A 401 -33.30 18.31 28.15
N GLU A 402 -33.36 19.58 28.57
CA GLU A 402 -33.00 20.74 27.73
C GLU A 402 -31.52 20.68 27.28
N THR A 403 -30.61 20.40 28.21
CA THR A 403 -29.19 20.20 27.92
C THR A 403 -28.98 19.00 27.00
N SER A 404 -29.75 17.93 27.17
CA SER A 404 -29.64 16.72 26.36
C SER A 404 -30.00 16.95 24.90
N ASP A 405 -31.09 17.68 24.65
CA ASP A 405 -31.51 18.03 23.29
C ASP A 405 -30.50 18.92 22.57
N GLU A 406 -29.81 19.80 23.29
CA GLU A 406 -28.76 20.64 22.71
C GLU A 406 -27.50 19.84 22.38
N VAL A 407 -27.04 18.98 23.30
CA VAL A 407 -25.86 18.14 23.06
C VAL A 407 -26.10 17.20 21.88
N LEU A 408 -27.26 16.55 21.80
CA LEU A 408 -27.58 15.63 20.70
C LEU A 408 -27.53 16.29 19.30
N LYS A 409 -27.78 17.59 19.20
CA LYS A 409 -27.67 18.34 17.92
C LYS A 409 -26.23 18.55 17.48
N TRP A 410 -25.29 18.63 18.41
CA TRP A 410 -23.90 19.04 18.17
C TRP A 410 -22.85 17.96 18.44
N LEU A 411 -23.25 16.83 19.03
CA LEU A 411 -22.35 15.73 19.38
C LEU A 411 -21.59 15.13 18.19
N TRP A 412 -22.13 15.28 16.97
CA TRP A 412 -21.44 14.87 15.74
C TRP A 412 -20.15 15.66 15.50
N LEU A 413 -20.04 16.89 15.98
CA LEU A 413 -18.88 17.75 15.71
C LEU A 413 -17.64 17.25 16.47
N PRO A 414 -17.65 17.03 17.80
CA PRO A 414 -16.54 16.38 18.47
C PRO A 414 -16.26 14.97 17.92
N ALA A 415 -17.30 14.20 17.59
CA ALA A 415 -17.14 12.86 17.04
C ALA A 415 -16.49 12.84 15.64
N LEU A 416 -16.73 13.87 14.82
CA LEU A 416 -16.06 14.07 13.54
C LEU A 416 -14.56 14.30 13.74
N VAL A 417 -14.17 15.12 14.72
CA VAL A 417 -12.74 15.38 15.01
C VAL A 417 -12.03 14.12 15.53
N ILE A 418 -12.72 13.20 16.20
CA ILE A 418 -12.15 11.90 16.56
C ILE A 418 -11.74 11.09 15.33
N ILE A 419 -12.36 11.30 14.16
CA ILE A 419 -11.91 10.69 12.89
C ILE A 419 -10.54 11.24 12.49
N ASP A 420 -10.30 12.55 12.62
CA ASP A 420 -8.98 13.15 12.36
C ASP A 420 -7.92 12.59 13.31
N VAL A 421 -8.26 12.45 14.60
CA VAL A 421 -7.42 11.78 15.59
C VAL A 421 -7.11 10.34 15.17
N SER A 422 -8.08 9.63 14.59
CA SER A 422 -7.87 8.26 14.12
C SER A 422 -6.93 8.16 12.92
N CYS A 423 -7.00 9.12 11.98
CA CYS A 423 -6.03 9.24 10.89
C CYS A 423 -4.62 9.49 11.44
N ALA A 424 -4.48 10.40 12.41
CA ALA A 424 -3.21 10.69 13.07
C ALA A 424 -2.64 9.48 13.83
N ALA A 425 -3.46 8.79 14.62
CA ALA A 425 -3.08 7.56 15.32
C ALA A 425 -2.62 6.47 14.35
N SER A 426 -3.36 6.29 13.25
CA SER A 426 -3.03 5.32 12.20
C SER A 426 -1.68 5.63 11.53
N ALA A 427 -1.40 6.89 11.23
CA ALA A 427 -0.11 7.31 10.70
C ALA A 427 1.04 7.04 11.68
N LEU A 428 0.83 7.27 12.98
CA LEU A 428 1.82 6.96 14.01
C LEU A 428 2.10 5.47 14.12
N HIS A 429 1.07 4.61 14.09
CA HIS A 429 1.24 3.15 14.08
C HIS A 429 2.02 2.66 12.85
N LEU A 430 1.75 3.23 11.68
CA LEU A 430 2.48 2.92 10.45
C LEU A 430 3.93 3.43 10.48
N LEU A 431 4.20 4.58 11.12
CA LEU A 431 5.55 5.11 11.23
C LEU A 431 6.48 4.18 12.03
N VAL A 432 5.94 3.53 13.06
CA VAL A 432 6.71 2.64 13.95
C VAL A 432 6.61 1.16 13.60
N SER A 433 5.80 0.77 12.60
CA SER A 433 5.57 -0.64 12.26
C SER A 433 6.85 -1.38 11.86
N ASP A 434 7.78 -0.67 11.24
CA ASP A 434 9.03 -1.22 10.71
C ASP A 434 10.15 -1.26 11.77
N LEU A 435 9.92 -0.71 12.96
CA LEU A 435 10.88 -0.78 14.06
C LEU A 435 10.96 -2.22 14.60
N ARG A 436 12.18 -2.69 14.88
CA ARG A 436 12.45 -4.04 15.44
C ARG A 436 11.67 -4.37 16.71
N ARG A 437 11.12 -3.36 17.40
CA ARG A 437 10.19 -3.48 18.52
C ARG A 437 9.02 -2.51 18.34
N SER A 438 8.23 -2.72 17.29
CA SER A 438 7.07 -1.89 16.95
C SER A 438 6.00 -1.83 18.06
N SER A 439 5.95 -2.84 18.95
CA SER A 439 5.07 -2.88 20.13
C SER A 439 5.68 -2.30 21.42
N ALA A 440 6.92 -1.79 21.39
CA ALA A 440 7.56 -1.21 22.58
C ALA A 440 7.17 0.26 22.82
N VAL A 441 7.42 0.70 24.06
CA VAL A 441 7.20 2.01 24.69
C VAL A 441 7.18 3.23 23.75
N ALA A 442 8.01 3.28 22.70
CA ALA A 442 8.03 4.38 21.73
C ALA A 442 6.70 4.58 20.99
N ALA A 443 6.01 3.51 20.57
CA ALA A 443 4.70 3.61 19.90
C ALA A 443 3.63 4.20 20.84
N SER A 444 3.62 3.74 22.10
CA SER A 444 2.73 4.23 23.15
C SER A 444 3.04 5.67 23.57
N LEU A 445 4.31 6.07 23.60
CA LEU A 445 4.73 7.44 23.90
C LEU A 445 4.33 8.43 22.80
N LEU A 446 4.38 8.01 21.53
CA LEU A 446 3.95 8.87 20.43
C LEU A 446 2.43 9.11 20.43
N LEU A 447 1.64 8.14 20.88
CA LEU A 447 0.20 8.31 21.06
C LEU A 447 -0.15 9.29 22.19
N ALA A 448 0.76 9.54 23.14
CA ALA A 448 0.52 10.54 24.19
C ALA A 448 0.31 11.95 23.62
N VAL A 449 0.84 12.25 22.43
CA VAL A 449 0.60 13.53 21.74
C VAL A 449 -0.89 13.71 21.39
N LEU A 450 -1.64 12.63 21.19
CA LEU A 450 -3.07 12.66 20.88
C LEU A 450 -3.96 12.93 22.11
N VAL A 451 -3.38 12.97 23.32
CA VAL A 451 -4.11 13.36 24.54
C VAL A 451 -4.54 14.82 24.46
N TRP A 452 -3.74 15.69 23.84
CA TRP A 452 -4.09 17.11 23.71
C TRP A 452 -5.39 17.33 22.90
N PRO A 453 -5.50 16.84 21.64
CA PRO A 453 -6.77 16.91 20.90
C PRO A 453 -7.95 16.34 21.69
N PHE A 454 -7.76 15.27 22.48
CA PHE A 454 -8.83 14.72 23.30
C PHE A 454 -9.29 15.66 24.42
N ILE A 455 -8.36 16.36 25.09
CA ILE A 455 -8.68 17.35 26.14
C ILE A 455 -9.47 18.52 25.53
N GLU A 456 -9.09 19.00 24.35
CA GLU A 456 -9.82 20.06 23.65
C GLU A 456 -11.25 19.65 23.28
N LEU A 457 -11.47 18.38 22.90
CA LEU A 457 -12.80 17.84 22.64
C LEU A 457 -13.64 17.67 23.90
N MET A 458 -13.02 17.30 25.02
CA MET A 458 -13.65 17.24 26.33
C MET A 458 -14.13 18.63 26.75
N ASP A 459 -13.28 19.65 26.63
CA ASP A 459 -13.62 21.04 26.91
C ASP A 459 -14.77 21.52 26.02
N ALA A 460 -14.69 21.26 24.71
CA ALA A 460 -15.76 21.59 23.77
C ALA A 460 -17.12 21.00 24.21
N LEU A 461 -17.15 19.70 24.52
CA LEU A 461 -18.38 19.04 24.92
C LEU A 461 -18.88 19.51 26.29
N SER A 462 -17.98 19.81 27.24
CA SER A 462 -18.34 20.39 28.53
C SER A 462 -18.97 21.78 28.39
N VAL A 463 -18.42 22.63 27.53
CA VAL A 463 -19.00 23.95 27.23
C VAL A 463 -20.37 23.81 26.56
N ILE A 464 -20.55 22.85 25.64
CA ILE A 464 -21.87 22.56 25.05
C ILE A 464 -22.87 22.13 26.13
N MET A 465 -22.47 21.34 27.13
CA MET A 465 -23.35 20.93 28.23
C MET A 465 -23.72 22.09 29.16
N THR A 466 -22.82 23.05 29.38
CA THR A 466 -23.01 24.12 30.37
C THR A 466 -23.68 25.36 29.80
N SER A 467 -23.27 25.76 28.60
CA SER A 467 -23.59 27.07 28.01
C SER A 467 -24.20 26.95 26.62
N GLY A 468 -24.30 25.73 26.09
CA GLY A 468 -24.77 25.47 24.74
C GLY A 468 -23.72 25.71 23.66
N MET A 469 -24.13 25.56 22.40
CA MET A 469 -23.23 25.70 21.26
C MET A 469 -23.09 27.16 20.81
N SER A 470 -21.86 27.66 20.70
CA SER A 470 -21.54 28.96 20.07
C SER A 470 -20.66 28.81 18.83
N LEU A 471 -21.06 29.44 17.72
CA LEU A 471 -20.30 29.42 16.45
C LEU A 471 -19.22 30.54 16.37
N GLU A 472 -18.99 31.24 17.48
CA GLU A 472 -17.98 32.28 17.57
C GLU A 472 -16.58 31.66 17.63
N LEU A 473 -15.59 32.33 17.03
CA LEU A 473 -14.19 31.87 16.98
C LEU A 473 -13.36 32.50 18.11
N GLU A 474 -13.95 32.63 19.30
CA GLU A 474 -13.23 33.05 20.51
C GLU A 474 -12.55 31.86 21.17
N ILE A 475 -11.38 32.09 21.79
CA ILE A 475 -10.64 31.03 22.49
C ILE A 475 -11.50 30.51 23.64
N GLY A 476 -11.73 29.19 23.68
CA GLY A 476 -12.59 28.53 24.66
C GLY A 476 -14.04 28.36 24.20
N SER A 477 -14.39 28.79 22.98
CA SER A 477 -15.66 28.39 22.36
C SER A 477 -15.59 26.92 21.90
N PRO A 478 -16.70 26.16 21.92
CA PRO A 478 -16.66 24.74 21.56
C PRO A 478 -16.20 24.51 20.11
N LEU A 479 -16.55 25.43 19.20
CA LEU A 479 -16.13 25.36 17.81
C LEU A 479 -14.63 25.58 17.68
N SER A 480 -14.08 26.55 18.42
CA SER A 480 -12.64 26.82 18.43
C SER A 480 -11.85 25.61 18.93
N SER A 481 -12.28 24.98 20.03
CA SER A 481 -11.61 23.81 20.60
C SER A 481 -11.67 22.61 19.64
N CYS A 482 -12.80 22.39 18.94
CA CYS A 482 -12.89 21.37 17.89
C CYS A 482 -11.93 21.63 16.72
N ILE A 483 -11.79 22.89 16.28
CA ILE A 483 -10.86 23.28 15.22
C ILE A 483 -9.41 23.07 15.67
N ILE A 484 -9.06 23.49 16.89
CA ILE A 484 -7.71 23.30 17.46
C ILE A 484 -7.37 21.81 17.57
N ALA A 485 -8.32 20.99 18.03
CA ALA A 485 -8.18 19.54 18.09
C ALA A 485 -7.94 18.92 16.70
N SER A 486 -8.73 19.32 15.69
CA SER A 486 -8.56 18.84 14.31
C SER A 486 -7.22 19.27 13.71
N LEU A 487 -6.83 20.54 13.87
CA LEU A 487 -5.55 21.05 13.38
C LEU A 487 -4.34 20.37 14.06
N SER A 488 -4.42 20.13 15.37
CA SER A 488 -3.36 19.42 16.09
C SER A 488 -3.24 17.97 15.62
N ALA A 489 -4.35 17.26 15.44
CA ALA A 489 -4.35 15.91 14.85
C ALA A 489 -3.78 15.91 13.42
N ALA A 490 -4.18 16.89 12.57
CA ALA A 490 -3.67 17.03 11.21
C ALA A 490 -2.16 17.31 11.17
N MET A 491 -1.62 18.09 12.11
CA MET A 491 -0.17 18.30 12.24
C MET A 491 0.57 17.03 12.65
N VAL A 492 0.05 16.29 13.63
CA VAL A 492 0.62 14.99 14.02
C VAL A 492 0.63 14.02 12.84
N TRP A 493 -0.48 13.95 12.09
CA TRP A 493 -0.60 13.15 10.88
C TRP A 493 0.43 13.56 9.82
N ALA A 494 0.54 14.86 9.52
CA ALA A 494 1.48 15.37 8.53
C ALA A 494 2.93 15.03 8.89
N VAL A 495 3.32 15.22 10.16
CA VAL A 495 4.65 14.84 10.64
C VAL A 495 4.89 13.34 10.49
N ALA A 496 3.92 12.50 10.88
CA ALA A 496 4.08 11.05 10.81
C ALA A 496 4.16 10.53 9.37
N VAL A 497 3.44 11.14 8.43
CA VAL A 497 3.39 10.71 7.03
C VAL A 497 4.59 11.21 6.23
N PHE A 498 4.99 12.47 6.41
CA PHE A 498 6.05 13.11 5.63
C PHE A 498 7.45 13.03 6.26
N LEU A 499 7.60 12.34 7.40
CA LEU A 499 8.92 12.10 7.98
C LEU A 499 9.78 11.29 6.98
N PRO A 500 10.98 11.77 6.61
CA PRO A 500 11.80 11.07 5.64
C PRO A 500 12.23 9.69 6.15
N GLU A 501 12.27 8.72 5.24
CA GLU A 501 12.89 7.41 5.45
C GLU A 501 14.42 7.59 5.41
N TYR A 502 15.05 7.79 6.57
CA TYR A 502 16.52 7.80 6.70
C TYR A 502 17.07 6.43 7.07
#